data_AF-A0A848C1Q5-F1
#
_entry.id   AF-A0A848C1Q5-F1
#
_cell.length_a   1.000
_cell.length_b   1.000
_cell.length_c   1.000
_cell.angle_alpha   90.00
_cell.angle_beta   90.00
_cell.angle_gamma   90.00
#
_symmetry.space_group_name_H-M   'P 1'
#
loop_
_entity.id
_entity.type
_entity.pdbx_description
1 polymer ?
#
loop_
_entity_poly.entity_id
_entity_poly.type
_entity_poly.pdbx_seq_one_letter_code
_entity_poly.pdbx_strand_id
1 'polypeptide(L)'
;MSFFINNQATTGSADPVEQVLISFNDSANFNISNNVLSSSSLFTVIQIIANDVASCKLNCDTPNIGNNFSKRRLLFPVVSNMLLYGNSFVENLGSGNFKLVPNDHIEIEYDDVTNQVRYKYNNHEQKARYIPNEKLLHFFEFTKNGVFGLSRVQALKGTLKAEKELNNLLGGYLTSGIHGTTVIKSVNSDLSREAREKVRKSFDEATTGDKALNSIVVGPDLDVSSLDLNTDVLNVIDKVNEVVTRRIASSFGLPVEKLGLENVHSNALQSDKTSSSYLRGTLQHIFDCITSELTEKLGNKNFSFDTSALTSVDPKEMLEQAIDAYNNGLITKDEARQMINLDPVGNKYFKE
;
A
#
# COMPACT_ATOMS: atom_id res chain seq x y z
N MET A 1 -22.66 43.32 31.53
CA MET A 1 -22.40 42.52 32.73
C MET A 1 -23.64 41.68 33.02
N SER A 2 -23.55 40.37 32.81
CA SER A 2 -24.41 39.36 33.44
C SER A 2 -23.67 38.03 33.39
N PHE A 3 -23.35 37.52 34.58
CA PHE A 3 -22.76 36.23 34.84
C PHE A 3 -23.85 35.15 34.78
N PHE A 4 -23.54 33.98 34.24
CA PHE A 4 -24.15 32.72 34.67
C PHE A 4 -23.13 31.59 34.69
N ILE A 5 -23.12 30.93 35.85
CA ILE A 5 -22.35 29.75 36.27
C ILE A 5 -23.13 28.50 35.86
N ASN A 6 -22.43 27.43 35.42
CA ASN A 6 -22.75 26.01 35.67
C ASN A 6 -21.83 25.13 34.81
N ASN A 7 -21.35 23.95 35.22
CA ASN A 7 -21.50 23.16 36.44
C ASN A 7 -20.34 22.14 36.40
N GLN A 8 -19.60 21.95 37.48
CA GLN A 8 -18.79 20.73 37.62
C GLN A 8 -19.72 19.61 38.08
N ALA A 9 -19.77 18.51 37.34
CA ALA A 9 -20.25 17.23 37.81
C ALA A 9 -19.16 16.18 37.58
N THR A 10 -18.53 15.77 38.67
CA THR A 10 -17.68 14.60 38.80
C THR A 10 -18.52 13.32 38.77
N THR A 11 -18.02 12.28 38.08
CA THR A 11 -17.88 10.85 38.46
C THR A 11 -18.28 9.90 37.34
N GLY A 12 -17.36 9.01 37.00
CA GLY A 12 -17.57 7.85 36.15
C GLY A 12 -16.23 7.47 35.51
N SER A 13 -15.58 6.43 36.02
CA SER A 13 -14.37 5.86 35.44
C SER A 13 -14.67 5.38 34.01
N ALA A 14 -14.48 6.26 33.02
CA ALA A 14 -14.43 5.84 31.63
C ALA A 14 -13.21 4.93 31.51
N ASP A 15 -13.46 3.64 31.28
CA ASP A 15 -12.44 2.63 31.09
C ASP A 15 -11.44 3.17 30.04
N PRO A 16 -10.12 3.16 30.27
CA PRO A 16 -9.16 3.61 29.26
C PRO A 16 -9.37 2.90 27.90
N VAL A 17 -9.98 1.71 27.91
CA VAL A 17 -10.44 1.00 26.71
C VAL A 17 -11.57 1.74 25.99
N GLU A 18 -12.56 2.28 26.70
CA GLU A 18 -13.65 3.08 26.12
C GLU A 18 -13.16 4.43 25.57
N GLN A 19 -12.23 5.11 26.25
CA GLN A 19 -11.60 6.31 25.69
C GLN A 19 -10.77 6.02 24.45
N VAL A 20 -10.08 4.88 24.42
CA VAL A 20 -9.36 4.40 23.23
C VAL A 20 -10.36 4.08 22.12
N LEU A 21 -11.47 3.42 22.40
CA LEU A 21 -12.54 3.12 21.45
C LEU A 21 -13.21 4.38 20.87
N ILE A 22 -13.39 5.43 21.69
CA ILE A 22 -13.93 6.73 21.26
C ILE A 22 -12.89 7.48 20.43
N SER A 23 -11.59 7.41 20.76
CA SER A 23 -10.52 7.98 19.95
C SER A 23 -10.36 7.29 18.58
N PHE A 24 -10.81 6.04 18.45
CA PHE A 24 -10.93 5.33 17.17
C PHE A 24 -12.18 5.75 16.38
N ASN A 25 -13.16 6.39 17.00
CA ASN A 25 -14.40 6.83 16.34
C ASN A 25 -14.26 8.22 15.70
N ASP A 26 -13.20 8.98 16.03
CA ASP A 26 -12.94 10.33 15.51
C ASP A 26 -12.24 10.32 14.12
N SER A 27 -12.29 9.19 13.41
CA SER A 27 -11.58 8.98 12.15
C SER A 27 -12.42 9.30 10.90
N ALA A 28 -13.26 10.33 10.94
CA ALA A 28 -13.92 10.82 9.71
C ALA A 28 -12.97 11.65 8.83
N ASN A 29 -11.86 12.14 9.38
CA ASN A 29 -10.85 12.92 8.63
C ASN A 29 -9.43 12.43 8.97
N PHE A 30 -9.12 11.18 8.63
CA PHE A 30 -7.72 10.78 8.54
C PHE A 30 -7.12 11.42 7.29
N ASN A 31 -6.69 12.68 7.42
CA ASN A 31 -5.82 13.32 6.45
C ASN A 31 -4.53 12.50 6.37
N ILE A 32 -4.47 11.61 5.38
CA ILE A 32 -3.24 10.96 4.98
C ILE A 32 -2.34 12.08 4.48
N SER A 33 -1.50 12.59 5.38
CA SER A 33 -0.50 13.59 5.01
C SER A 33 0.32 13.05 3.84
N ASN A 34 0.76 13.94 2.94
CA ASN A 34 1.68 13.62 1.83
C ASN A 34 2.90 12.76 2.25
N ASN A 35 3.21 12.67 3.54
CA ASN A 35 4.23 11.78 4.12
C ASN A 35 3.93 10.27 4.00
N VAL A 36 2.69 9.83 3.77
CA VAL A 36 2.42 8.39 3.58
C VAL A 36 2.85 7.96 2.17
N LEU A 37 2.71 8.84 1.18
CA LEU A 37 3.23 8.64 -0.16
C LEU A 37 4.76 8.78 -0.25
N SER A 38 5.44 9.24 0.82
CA SER A 38 6.90 9.32 0.83
C SER A 38 7.59 8.00 1.22
N SER A 39 6.85 7.01 1.72
CA SER A 39 7.39 5.64 1.91
C SER A 39 7.42 4.94 0.56
N SER A 40 8.62 4.62 0.07
CA SER A 40 8.79 3.89 -1.19
C SER A 40 8.20 2.49 -1.09
N SER A 41 8.42 1.81 0.04
CA SER A 41 7.92 0.45 0.27
C SER A 41 6.39 0.39 0.27
N LEU A 42 5.73 1.34 0.95
CA LEU A 42 4.27 1.41 0.94
C LEU A 42 3.71 1.72 -0.45
N PHE A 43 4.33 2.67 -1.15
CA PHE A 43 3.94 3.03 -2.51
C PHE A 43 4.04 1.83 -3.46
N THR A 44 5.14 1.09 -3.43
CA THR A 44 5.36 -0.09 -4.28
C THR A 44 4.32 -1.17 -4.01
N VAL A 45 4.02 -1.47 -2.74
CA VAL A 45 3.01 -2.49 -2.38
C VAL A 45 1.62 -2.12 -2.92
N ILE A 46 1.19 -0.88 -2.71
CA ILE A 46 -0.12 -0.39 -3.20
C ILE A 46 -0.15 -0.38 -4.73
N GLN A 47 0.94 0.06 -5.37
CA GLN A 47 1.05 0.10 -6.82
C GLN A 47 0.94 -1.31 -7.44
N ILE A 48 1.59 -2.32 -6.86
CA ILE A 48 1.50 -3.70 -7.36
C ILE A 48 0.06 -4.20 -7.27
N ILE A 49 -0.55 -4.13 -6.08
CA ILE A 49 -1.93 -4.62 -5.85
C ILE A 49 -2.92 -3.88 -6.76
N ALA A 50 -2.85 -2.55 -6.82
CA ALA A 50 -3.76 -1.76 -7.64
C ALA A 50 -3.57 -2.02 -9.14
N ASN A 51 -2.35 -2.29 -9.62
CA ASN A 51 -2.13 -2.67 -11.01
C ASN A 51 -2.64 -4.08 -11.31
N ASP A 52 -2.43 -5.04 -10.42
CA ASP A 52 -2.91 -6.41 -10.60
C ASP A 52 -4.44 -6.45 -10.68
N VAL A 53 -5.13 -5.73 -9.78
CA VAL A 53 -6.59 -5.60 -9.83
C VAL A 53 -7.04 -4.86 -11.08
N ALA A 54 -6.37 -3.75 -11.45
CA ALA A 54 -6.72 -2.97 -12.64
C ALA A 54 -6.42 -3.69 -13.98
N SER A 55 -5.67 -4.78 -13.95
CA SER A 55 -5.42 -5.64 -15.11
C SER A 55 -6.56 -6.65 -15.37
N CYS A 56 -7.37 -6.91 -14.35
CA CYS A 56 -8.48 -7.85 -14.42
C CYS A 56 -9.71 -7.19 -15.07
N LYS A 57 -10.39 -7.94 -15.95
CA LYS A 57 -11.65 -7.49 -16.54
C LYS A 57 -12.82 -7.84 -15.64
N LEU A 58 -13.83 -6.98 -15.60
CA LEU A 58 -15.07 -7.23 -14.86
C LEU A 58 -16.14 -7.74 -15.81
N ASN A 59 -16.49 -9.01 -15.68
CA ASN A 59 -17.58 -9.64 -16.40
C ASN A 59 -18.91 -9.36 -15.69
N CYS A 60 -19.92 -8.97 -16.46
CA CYS A 60 -21.29 -8.79 -15.96
C CYS A 60 -22.30 -8.93 -17.09
N ASP A 61 -23.56 -9.15 -16.73
CA ASP A 61 -24.70 -9.30 -17.66
C ASP A 61 -24.87 -8.07 -18.58
N THR A 62 -24.37 -6.90 -18.15
CA THR A 62 -24.41 -5.64 -18.90
C THR A 62 -23.00 -5.20 -19.30
N PRO A 63 -22.47 -5.63 -20.46
CA PRO A 63 -21.06 -5.42 -20.83
C PRO A 63 -20.58 -3.96 -20.75
N ASN A 64 -21.45 -2.99 -21.04
CA ASN A 64 -21.12 -1.56 -20.96
C ASN A 64 -20.71 -1.13 -19.55
N ILE A 65 -21.39 -1.64 -18.52
CA ILE A 65 -21.11 -1.32 -17.12
C ILE A 65 -19.78 -1.95 -16.70
N GLY A 66 -19.60 -3.23 -16.98
CA GLY A 66 -18.36 -3.96 -16.69
C GLY A 66 -17.15 -3.36 -17.37
N ASN A 67 -17.25 -3.07 -18.67
CA ASN A 67 -16.18 -2.46 -19.46
C ASN A 67 -15.83 -1.04 -18.99
N ASN A 68 -16.81 -0.23 -18.60
CA ASN A 68 -16.54 1.12 -18.10
C ASN A 68 -15.95 1.12 -16.69
N PHE A 69 -16.38 0.21 -15.82
CA PHE A 69 -15.86 0.12 -14.46
C PHE A 69 -14.45 -0.47 -14.41
N SER A 70 -14.18 -1.49 -15.23
CA SER A 70 -12.85 -2.12 -15.38
C SER A 70 -11.81 -1.24 -16.07
N LYS A 71 -12.18 -0.03 -16.55
CA LYS A 71 -11.19 0.91 -17.07
C LYS A 71 -10.15 1.19 -15.99
N ARG A 72 -8.87 1.02 -16.34
CA ARG A 72 -7.73 1.32 -15.44
C ARG A 72 -7.86 2.69 -14.77
N ARG A 73 -8.34 3.72 -15.50
CA ARG A 73 -8.52 5.08 -14.98
C ARG A 73 -9.51 5.16 -13.81
N LEU A 74 -10.39 4.20 -13.64
CA LEU A 74 -11.34 4.12 -12.52
C LEU A 74 -10.89 3.07 -11.49
N LEU A 75 -10.62 1.85 -11.93
CA LEU A 75 -10.35 0.73 -11.02
C LEU A 75 -9.04 0.92 -10.22
N PHE A 76 -7.98 1.42 -10.86
CA PHE A 76 -6.70 1.68 -10.20
C PHE A 76 -6.83 2.68 -9.03
N PRO A 77 -7.39 3.90 -9.21
CA PRO A 77 -7.54 4.82 -8.10
C PRO A 77 -8.59 4.36 -7.08
N VAL A 78 -9.61 3.58 -7.47
CA VAL A 78 -10.56 3.00 -6.51
C VAL A 78 -9.84 2.09 -5.51
N VAL A 79 -9.05 1.15 -6.01
CA VAL A 79 -8.27 0.24 -5.15
C VAL A 79 -7.21 1.01 -4.36
N SER A 80 -6.51 1.95 -5.01
CA SER A 80 -5.48 2.75 -4.33
C SER A 80 -6.06 3.56 -3.17
N ASN A 81 -7.20 4.22 -3.38
CA ASN A 81 -7.86 5.00 -2.33
C ASN A 81 -8.40 4.09 -1.22
N MET A 82 -8.96 2.93 -1.57
CA MET A 82 -9.43 1.95 -0.61
C MET A 82 -8.29 1.46 0.30
N LEU A 83 -7.12 1.15 -0.27
CA LEU A 83 -5.95 0.70 0.49
C LEU A 83 -5.31 1.82 1.32
N LEU A 84 -5.25 3.04 0.78
CA LEU A 84 -4.67 4.20 1.46
C LEU A 84 -5.58 4.70 2.57
N TYR A 85 -6.82 5.08 2.25
CA TYR A 85 -7.75 5.78 3.13
C TYR A 85 -8.76 4.85 3.81
N GLY A 86 -8.79 3.56 3.46
CA GLY A 86 -9.80 2.61 3.93
C GLY A 86 -11.13 2.73 3.18
N ASN A 87 -11.33 3.81 2.44
CA ASN A 87 -12.57 4.15 1.76
C ASN A 87 -12.26 4.58 0.32
N SER A 88 -13.18 4.32 -0.60
CA SER A 88 -13.15 4.88 -1.94
C SER A 88 -14.57 5.08 -2.43
N PHE A 89 -14.81 6.19 -3.13
CA PHE A 89 -16.15 6.58 -3.56
C PHE A 89 -16.23 6.79 -5.07
N VAL A 90 -17.28 6.23 -5.67
CA VAL A 90 -17.57 6.40 -7.09
C VAL A 90 -19.04 6.81 -7.26
N GLU A 91 -19.27 7.99 -7.82
CA GLU A 91 -20.61 8.44 -8.19
C GLU A 91 -21.02 7.77 -9.51
N ASN A 92 -22.16 7.09 -9.49
CA ASN A 92 -22.82 6.53 -10.65
C ASN A 92 -23.73 7.60 -11.27
N LEU A 93 -23.33 8.11 -12.44
CA LEU A 93 -24.06 9.11 -13.19
C LEU A 93 -25.15 8.49 -14.10
N GLY A 94 -25.28 7.16 -14.09
CA GLY A 94 -26.20 6.40 -14.93
C GLY A 94 -25.56 5.89 -16.22
N SER A 95 -26.19 4.89 -16.85
CA SER A 95 -25.78 4.31 -18.14
C SER A 95 -24.33 3.83 -18.22
N GLY A 96 -23.76 3.39 -17.09
CA GLY A 96 -22.37 2.94 -17.00
C GLY A 96 -21.33 4.06 -16.97
N ASN A 97 -21.73 5.31 -16.71
CA ASN A 97 -20.80 6.41 -16.47
C ASN A 97 -20.48 6.52 -14.98
N PHE A 98 -19.21 6.32 -14.66
CA PHE A 98 -18.68 6.36 -13.31
C PHE A 98 -17.71 7.52 -13.14
N LYS A 99 -17.87 8.26 -12.05
CA LYS A 99 -16.97 9.35 -11.68
C LYS A 99 -16.36 9.06 -10.32
N LEU A 100 -15.03 8.94 -10.28
CA LEU A 100 -14.29 8.88 -9.02
C LEU A 100 -14.52 10.18 -8.23
N VAL A 101 -14.87 10.04 -6.96
CA VAL A 101 -15.00 11.17 -6.05
C VAL A 101 -13.81 11.14 -5.08
N PRO A 102 -13.04 12.23 -4.96
CA PRO A 102 -11.98 12.32 -3.97
C PRO A 102 -12.55 12.17 -2.56
N ASN A 103 -11.86 11.40 -1.71
CA ASN A 103 -12.30 11.13 -0.35
C ASN A 103 -12.44 12.39 0.49
N ASP A 104 -11.55 13.37 0.29
CA ASP A 104 -11.55 14.65 1.02
C ASP A 104 -12.80 15.51 0.75
N HIS A 105 -13.56 15.18 -0.31
CA HIS A 105 -14.79 15.86 -0.67
C HIS A 105 -16.06 15.16 -0.18
N ILE A 106 -15.95 14.03 0.54
CA ILE A 106 -17.11 13.29 1.04
C ILE A 106 -17.06 13.20 2.56
N GLU A 107 -18.15 13.62 3.19
CA GLU A 107 -18.44 13.41 4.60
C GLU A 107 -19.55 12.34 4.70
N ILE A 108 -19.27 11.26 5.45
CA ILE A 108 -20.26 10.21 5.74
C ILE A 108 -21.00 10.62 7.01
N GLU A 109 -22.32 10.76 6.90
CA GLU A 109 -23.22 10.94 8.04
C GLU A 109 -23.97 9.63 8.28
N TYR A 110 -23.83 9.07 9.48
CA TYR A 110 -24.56 7.88 9.91
C TYR A 110 -25.54 8.27 11.02
N ASP A 111 -26.79 7.88 10.84
CA ASP A 111 -27.83 8.05 11.85
C ASP A 111 -28.07 6.70 12.55
N ASP A 112 -27.55 6.56 13.76
CA ASP A 112 -27.64 5.35 14.60
C ASP A 112 -29.08 4.93 14.91
N VAL A 113 -30.05 5.84 14.79
CA VAL A 113 -31.47 5.56 15.11
C VAL A 113 -32.21 5.02 13.90
N THR A 114 -31.95 5.57 12.72
CA THR A 114 -32.64 5.17 11.47
C THR A 114 -31.84 4.17 10.64
N ASN A 115 -30.60 3.88 11.02
CA ASN A 115 -29.63 3.10 10.24
C ASN A 115 -29.42 3.62 8.81
N GLN A 116 -29.64 4.92 8.60
CA GLN A 116 -29.46 5.55 7.30
C GLN A 116 -28.07 6.16 7.19
N VAL A 117 -27.39 5.79 6.10
CA VAL A 117 -26.12 6.41 5.69
C VAL A 117 -26.41 7.49 4.66
N ARG A 118 -25.95 8.71 4.91
CA ARG A 118 -26.01 9.84 3.98
C ARG A 118 -24.61 10.28 3.62
N TYR A 119 -24.42 10.67 2.36
CA TYR A 119 -23.15 11.16 1.87
C TYR A 119 -23.29 12.62 1.48
N LYS A 120 -22.48 13.46 2.12
CA LYS A 120 -22.44 14.90 1.87
C LYS A 120 -21.19 15.19 1.05
N TYR A 121 -21.41 15.58 -0.20
CA TYR A 121 -20.36 16.00 -1.10
C TYR A 121 -20.09 17.50 -0.94
N ASN A 122 -18.89 17.83 -0.51
CA ASN A 122 -18.42 19.20 -0.35
C ASN A 122 -17.23 19.43 -1.30
N ASN A 123 -17.44 20.21 -2.34
CA ASN A 123 -16.36 20.68 -3.20
C ASN A 123 -16.03 22.10 -2.76
N HIS A 124 -14.76 22.42 -2.52
CA HIS A 124 -14.31 23.73 -2.01
C HIS A 124 -14.87 24.93 -2.82
N GLU A 125 -15.32 24.73 -4.06
CA GLU A 125 -15.87 25.74 -4.95
C GLU A 125 -17.42 25.73 -5.09
N GLN A 126 -18.12 24.68 -4.68
CA GLN A 126 -19.57 24.53 -4.90
C GLN A 126 -20.35 24.32 -3.60
N LYS A 127 -21.64 24.67 -3.59
CA LYS A 127 -22.52 24.35 -2.46
C LYS A 127 -22.51 22.85 -2.19
N ALA A 128 -22.36 22.49 -0.91
CA ALA A 128 -22.46 21.11 -0.48
C ALA A 128 -23.79 20.50 -0.95
N ARG A 129 -23.72 19.28 -1.50
CA ARG A 129 -24.89 18.52 -1.99
C ARG A 129 -24.91 17.15 -1.35
N TYR A 130 -26.10 16.62 -1.10
CA TYR A 130 -26.26 15.23 -0.67
C TYR A 130 -26.33 14.31 -1.89
N ILE A 131 -25.56 13.23 -1.86
CA ILE A 131 -25.62 12.16 -2.86
C ILE A 131 -26.43 11.00 -2.25
N PRO A 132 -27.51 10.54 -2.89
CA PRO A 132 -28.25 9.36 -2.44
C PRO A 132 -27.35 8.12 -2.40
N ASN A 133 -27.55 7.24 -1.40
CA ASN A 133 -26.75 6.01 -1.24
C ASN A 133 -26.76 5.13 -2.51
N GLU A 134 -27.89 5.07 -3.22
CA GLU A 134 -28.06 4.32 -4.49
C GLU A 134 -27.14 4.81 -5.62
N LYS A 135 -26.73 6.08 -5.59
CA LYS A 135 -25.91 6.70 -6.63
C LYS A 135 -24.43 6.80 -6.26
N LEU A 136 -24.06 6.47 -5.03
CA LEU A 136 -22.68 6.50 -4.58
C LEU A 136 -22.23 5.09 -4.23
N LEU A 137 -21.33 4.53 -5.03
CA LEU A 137 -20.65 3.29 -4.70
C LEU A 137 -19.57 3.60 -3.67
N HIS A 138 -19.58 2.89 -2.54
CA HIS A 138 -18.65 3.06 -1.43
C HIS A 138 -17.90 1.74 -1.21
N PHE A 139 -16.62 1.75 -1.55
CA PHE A 139 -15.75 0.60 -1.43
C PHE A 139 -14.89 0.71 -0.16
N PHE A 140 -14.93 -0.32 0.67
CA PHE A 140 -14.07 -0.51 1.82
C PHE A 140 -13.74 -1.99 1.99
N GLU A 141 -12.53 -2.29 2.47
CA GLU A 141 -12.07 -3.67 2.65
C GLU A 141 -12.19 -4.14 4.11
N PHE A 142 -11.92 -3.23 5.05
CA PHE A 142 -11.97 -3.51 6.48
C PHE A 142 -12.85 -2.48 7.17
N THR A 143 -13.81 -2.93 7.97
CA THR A 143 -14.73 -2.07 8.72
C THR A 143 -15.01 -2.67 10.08
N LYS A 144 -15.33 -1.82 11.06
CA LYS A 144 -15.73 -2.25 12.41
C LYS A 144 -17.25 -2.24 12.59
N ASN A 145 -17.94 -1.32 11.93
CA ASN A 145 -19.37 -1.07 12.10
C ASN A 145 -20.18 -1.29 10.82
N GLY A 146 -19.54 -1.63 9.69
CA GLY A 146 -20.22 -1.80 8.41
C GLY A 146 -20.48 -0.50 7.65
N VAL A 147 -20.14 0.66 8.23
CA VAL A 147 -20.47 1.98 7.67
C VAL A 147 -19.24 2.75 7.21
N PHE A 148 -18.13 2.66 7.94
CA PHE A 148 -16.87 3.28 7.53
C PHE A 148 -15.75 2.26 7.37
N GLY A 149 -14.97 2.44 6.32
CA GLY A 149 -13.76 1.70 6.08
C GLY A 149 -12.60 2.23 6.91
N LEU A 150 -11.77 1.32 7.39
CA LEU A 150 -10.56 1.59 8.16
C LEU A 150 -9.34 1.30 7.28
N SER A 151 -8.41 2.25 7.25
CA SER A 151 -7.17 2.10 6.48
C SER A 151 -6.19 1.14 7.16
N ARG A 152 -5.65 0.19 6.40
CA ARG A 152 -4.53 -0.67 6.82
C ARG A 152 -3.27 0.13 7.18
N VAL A 153 -3.09 1.31 6.58
CA VAL A 153 -1.98 2.23 6.88
C VAL A 153 -2.00 2.69 8.33
N GLN A 154 -3.18 2.75 8.97
CA GLN A 154 -3.27 3.15 10.38
C GLN A 154 -2.53 2.17 11.30
N ALA A 155 -2.57 0.88 11.00
CA ALA A 155 -1.82 -0.15 11.73
C ALA A 155 -0.29 -0.04 11.51
N LEU A 156 0.12 0.54 10.37
CA LEU A 156 1.52 0.70 9.99
C LEU A 156 2.18 2.00 10.48
N LYS A 157 1.47 2.87 11.20
CA LYS A 157 2.02 4.16 11.66
C LYS A 157 3.38 4.03 12.37
N GLY A 158 3.54 3.01 13.22
CA GLY A 158 4.82 2.75 13.90
C GLY A 158 5.92 2.30 12.94
N THR A 159 5.58 1.41 11.99
CA THR A 159 6.49 0.90 10.97
C THR A 159 6.95 2.00 10.01
N LEU A 160 6.05 2.88 9.56
CA LEU A 160 6.38 4.01 8.68
C LEU A 160 7.26 5.05 9.37
N LYS A 161 7.04 5.28 10.67
CA LYS A 161 7.96 6.12 11.47
C LYS A 161 9.36 5.50 11.53
N ALA A 162 9.45 4.19 11.77
CA ALA A 162 10.73 3.49 11.80
C ALA A 162 11.45 3.55 10.43
N GLU A 163 10.72 3.38 9.32
CA GLU A 163 11.27 3.54 7.96
C GLU A 163 11.82 4.95 7.74
N LYS A 164 11.09 5.98 8.16
CA LYS A 164 11.51 7.37 8.03
C LYS A 164 12.79 7.64 8.84
N GLU A 165 12.84 7.18 10.09
CA GLU A 165 14.05 7.33 10.91
C GLU A 165 15.22 6.55 10.32
N LEU A 166 14.99 5.35 9.78
CA LEU A 166 16.03 4.58 9.09
C LEU A 166 16.59 5.32 7.87
N ASN A 167 15.71 5.90 7.04
CA ASN A 167 16.11 6.69 5.89
C ASN A 167 16.86 7.97 6.29
N ASN A 168 16.47 8.60 7.40
CA ASN A 168 17.21 9.73 7.98
C ASN A 168 18.60 9.30 8.49
N LEU A 169 18.70 8.14 9.15
CA LEU A 169 19.97 7.60 9.62
C LEU A 169 20.89 7.23 8.45
N LEU A 170 20.36 6.58 7.41
CA LEU A 170 21.11 6.27 6.19
C LEU A 170 21.53 7.54 5.46
N GLY A 171 20.62 8.50 5.30
CA GLY A 171 20.93 9.81 4.71
C GLY A 171 22.00 10.54 5.52
N GLY A 172 21.90 10.53 6.85
CA GLY A 172 22.90 11.08 7.76
C GLY A 172 24.25 10.39 7.62
N TYR A 173 24.27 9.06 7.53
CA TYR A 173 25.48 8.27 7.30
C TYR A 173 26.13 8.57 5.94
N LEU A 174 25.34 8.65 4.88
CA LEU A 174 25.83 8.95 3.53
C LEU A 174 26.31 10.40 3.39
N THR A 175 25.62 11.36 4.02
CA THR A 175 25.97 12.78 3.97
C THR A 175 27.14 13.13 4.89
N SER A 176 27.23 12.48 6.05
CA SER A 176 28.32 12.70 7.02
C SER A 176 29.55 11.85 6.72
N GLY A 177 29.48 10.91 5.77
CA GLY A 177 30.62 10.11 5.30
C GLY A 177 31.46 9.47 6.42
N ILE A 178 32.77 9.34 6.14
CA ILE A 178 33.83 8.83 7.04
C ILE A 178 34.03 9.74 8.29
N HIS A 179 33.32 10.86 8.43
CA HIS A 179 33.58 11.83 9.51
C HIS A 179 33.11 11.37 10.89
N GLY A 180 32.17 10.42 10.95
CA GLY A 180 31.75 9.80 12.21
C GLY A 180 32.87 8.99 12.89
N THR A 181 33.93 8.66 12.14
CA THR A 181 35.02 7.79 12.61
C THR A 181 36.36 8.51 12.78
N THR A 182 36.52 9.78 12.38
CA THR A 182 37.82 10.44 12.50
C THR A 182 38.06 11.00 13.89
N VAL A 183 39.06 10.47 14.59
CA VAL A 183 39.54 10.98 15.87
C VAL A 183 40.81 11.78 15.65
N ILE A 184 40.77 13.06 16.00
CA ILE A 184 41.96 13.92 16.03
C ILE A 184 42.54 13.86 17.44
N LYS A 185 43.66 13.16 17.58
CA LYS A 185 44.41 13.09 18.83
C LYS A 185 45.49 14.16 18.81
N SER A 186 45.37 15.15 19.69
CA SER A 186 46.46 16.10 19.92
C SER A 186 47.42 15.53 20.96
N VAL A 187 48.73 15.62 20.67
CA VAL A 187 49.78 15.16 21.58
C VAL A 187 49.98 16.12 22.76
N ASN A 188 49.53 17.38 22.66
CA ASN A 188 49.66 18.40 23.70
C ASN A 188 48.35 18.57 24.52
N SER A 189 48.46 18.45 25.84
CA SER A 189 47.33 18.29 26.77
C SER A 189 46.45 19.52 27.04
N ASP A 190 46.81 20.71 26.54
CA ASP A 190 46.16 21.98 26.90
C ASP A 190 45.55 22.73 25.72
N LEU A 191 44.71 22.07 24.90
CA LEU A 191 43.81 22.83 24.02
C LEU A 191 42.62 23.38 24.82
N SER A 192 42.47 24.71 24.82
CA SER A 192 41.27 25.40 25.28
C SER A 192 40.03 24.97 24.46
N ARG A 193 38.82 25.10 25.03
CA ARG A 193 37.57 24.70 24.36
C ARG A 193 37.38 25.39 23.00
N GLU A 194 37.78 26.65 22.93
CA GLU A 194 37.71 27.46 21.70
C GLU A 194 38.68 26.98 20.62
N ALA A 195 39.88 26.53 20.99
CA ALA A 195 40.84 25.96 20.05
C ALA A 195 40.34 24.63 19.49
N ARG A 196 39.73 23.78 20.32
CA ARG A 196 39.12 22.50 19.88
C ARG A 196 37.96 22.73 18.92
N GLU A 197 37.10 23.71 19.18
CA GLU A 197 35.99 24.05 18.28
C GLU A 197 36.48 24.62 16.95
N LYS A 198 37.56 25.43 16.94
CA LYS A 198 38.17 25.92 15.70
C LYS A 198 38.77 24.78 14.87
N VAL A 199 39.52 23.87 15.51
CA VAL A 199 40.08 22.69 14.82
C VAL A 199 38.95 21.83 14.24
N ARG A 200 37.89 21.57 15.02
CA ARG A 200 36.71 20.83 14.58
C ARG A 200 36.04 21.50 13.38
N LYS A 201 35.76 22.80 13.44
CA LYS A 201 35.15 23.54 12.32
C LYS A 201 36.03 23.54 11.07
N SER A 202 37.34 23.78 11.21
CA SER A 202 38.25 23.74 10.06
C SER A 202 38.35 22.36 9.43
N PHE A 203 38.22 21.31 10.24
CA PHE A 203 38.21 19.93 9.78
C PHE A 203 36.88 19.61 9.07
N ASP A 204 35.75 19.92 9.71
CA ASP A 204 34.41 19.76 9.14
C ASP A 204 34.30 20.53 7.80
N GLU A 205 34.82 21.76 7.69
CA GLU A 205 34.82 22.55 6.45
C GLU A 205 35.75 21.99 5.35
N ALA A 206 36.86 21.36 5.73
CA ALA A 206 37.82 20.77 4.80
C ALA A 206 37.34 19.42 4.24
N THR A 207 36.43 18.75 4.95
CA THR A 207 36.00 17.38 4.61
C THR A 207 34.49 17.25 4.32
N THR A 208 33.65 18.27 4.52
CA THR A 208 32.22 18.19 4.17
C THR A 208 31.92 18.47 2.68
N GLY A 209 30.97 17.74 2.10
CA GLY A 209 30.43 17.96 0.74
C GLY A 209 31.31 17.38 -0.37
N ASP A 210 31.45 18.09 -1.50
CA ASP A 210 32.31 17.67 -2.64
C ASP A 210 33.80 17.47 -2.27
N LYS A 211 34.20 17.85 -1.04
CA LYS A 211 35.56 17.74 -0.51
C LYS A 211 35.79 16.51 0.38
N ALA A 212 34.79 15.63 0.52
CA ALA A 212 34.85 14.44 1.37
C ALA A 212 35.96 13.43 1.04
N LEU A 213 36.52 13.51 -0.17
CA LEU A 213 37.61 12.66 -0.66
C LEU A 213 38.98 13.35 -0.71
N ASN A 214 39.09 14.59 -0.21
CA ASN A 214 40.36 15.33 -0.27
C ASN A 214 41.35 14.90 0.81
N SER A 215 42.64 14.86 0.44
CA SER A 215 43.74 14.55 1.36
C SER A 215 43.81 15.57 2.50
N ILE A 216 43.83 15.07 3.72
CA ILE A 216 43.92 15.88 4.94
C ILE A 216 45.40 16.16 5.21
N VAL A 217 45.79 17.43 5.25
CA VAL A 217 47.14 17.84 5.64
C VAL A 217 47.14 18.15 7.13
N VAL A 218 47.89 17.36 7.90
CA VAL A 218 47.94 17.43 9.36
C VAL A 218 49.33 17.91 9.79
N GLY A 219 49.38 18.84 10.75
CA GLY A 219 50.64 19.32 11.33
C GLY A 219 51.32 18.26 12.22
N PRO A 220 52.62 18.39 12.50
CA PRO A 220 53.42 17.36 13.19
C PRO A 220 52.95 17.01 14.62
N ASP A 221 52.11 17.84 15.25
CA ASP A 221 51.59 17.65 16.63
C ASP A 221 50.19 17.03 16.70
N LEU A 222 49.61 16.68 15.55
CA LEU A 222 48.26 16.15 15.41
C LEU A 222 48.33 14.77 14.77
N ASP A 223 47.75 13.77 15.44
CA ASP A 223 47.58 12.43 14.91
C ASP A 223 46.12 12.24 14.51
N VAL A 224 45.88 11.92 13.23
CA VAL A 224 44.54 11.71 12.68
C VAL A 224 44.38 10.23 12.40
N SER A 225 43.64 9.56 13.27
CA SER A 225 43.26 8.17 13.08
C SER A 225 41.79 8.09 12.64
N SER A 226 41.52 7.33 11.58
CA SER A 226 40.18 6.88 11.26
C SER A 226 39.85 5.64 12.10
N LEU A 227 38.76 5.67 12.86
CA LEU A 227 38.12 4.46 13.35
C LEU A 227 37.69 3.64 12.12
N ASP A 228 37.86 2.33 12.19
CA ASP A 228 37.39 1.44 11.13
C ASP A 228 35.90 1.70 10.90
N LEU A 229 35.55 1.95 9.64
CA LEU A 229 34.16 2.04 9.22
C LEU A 229 33.48 0.73 9.59
N ASN A 230 32.54 0.79 10.54
CA ASN A 230 31.83 -0.39 10.95
C ASN A 230 30.81 -0.77 9.86
N THR A 231 31.24 -1.61 8.93
CA THR A 231 30.39 -2.21 7.88
C THR A 231 29.20 -2.97 8.47
N ASP A 232 29.26 -3.37 9.74
CA ASP A 232 28.12 -3.98 10.42
C ASP A 232 26.93 -3.02 10.55
N VAL A 233 27.16 -1.70 10.62
CA VAL A 233 26.07 -0.71 10.70
C VAL A 233 25.29 -0.67 9.40
N LEU A 234 25.97 -0.71 8.25
CA LEU A 234 25.32 -0.79 6.93
C LEU A 234 24.54 -2.10 6.78
N ASN A 235 25.17 -3.22 7.16
CA ASN A 235 24.50 -4.53 7.14
C ASN A 235 23.27 -4.57 8.05
N VAL A 236 23.30 -3.89 9.19
CA VAL A 236 22.14 -3.76 10.09
C VAL A 236 21.06 -2.87 9.47
N ILE A 237 21.42 -1.75 8.84
CA ILE A 237 20.48 -0.86 8.16
C ILE A 237 19.74 -1.60 7.04
N ASP A 238 20.46 -2.35 6.21
CA ASP A 238 19.88 -3.14 5.11
C ASP A 238 18.89 -4.19 5.64
N LYS A 239 19.28 -4.94 6.69
CA LYS A 239 18.40 -5.92 7.35
C LYS A 239 17.16 -5.27 7.95
N VAL A 240 17.31 -4.11 8.60
CA VAL A 240 16.17 -3.39 9.19
C VAL A 240 15.23 -2.89 8.10
N ASN A 241 15.77 -2.40 6.97
CA ASN A 241 14.97 -1.99 5.81
C ASN A 241 14.15 -3.16 5.26
N GLU A 242 14.80 -4.32 5.08
CA GLU A 242 14.15 -5.53 4.60
C GLU A 242 13.02 -5.98 5.55
N VAL A 243 13.27 -5.98 6.87
CA VAL A 243 12.26 -6.33 7.87
C VAL A 243 11.09 -5.34 7.87
N VAL A 244 11.35 -4.05 7.74
CA VAL A 244 10.33 -3.00 7.65
C VAL A 244 9.48 -3.21 6.41
N THR A 245 10.10 -3.41 5.24
CA THR A 245 9.41 -3.65 3.98
C THR A 245 8.60 -4.95 4.01
N ARG A 246 9.15 -6.02 4.58
CA ARG A 246 8.45 -7.30 4.79
C ARG A 246 7.21 -7.14 5.68
N ARG A 247 7.29 -6.34 6.75
CA ARG A 247 6.14 -6.03 7.62
C ARG A 247 5.05 -5.25 6.87
N ILE A 248 5.44 -4.26 6.06
CA ILE A 248 4.50 -3.53 5.21
C ILE A 248 3.83 -4.50 4.23
N ALA A 249 4.60 -5.28 3.48
CA ALA A 249 4.09 -6.27 2.53
C ALA A 249 3.10 -7.26 3.17
N SER A 250 3.47 -7.81 4.33
CA SER A 250 2.67 -8.76 5.08
C SER A 250 1.34 -8.18 5.55
N SER A 251 1.31 -6.90 5.93
CA SER A 251 0.06 -6.23 6.33
C SER A 251 -0.94 -6.04 5.18
N PHE A 252 -0.44 -6.00 3.94
CA PHE A 252 -1.25 -5.95 2.73
C PHE A 252 -1.48 -7.34 2.11
N GLY A 253 -0.93 -8.40 2.68
CA GLY A 253 -1.01 -9.76 2.12
C GLY A 253 -0.21 -9.94 0.82
N LEU A 254 0.77 -9.07 0.55
CA LEU A 254 1.65 -9.20 -0.61
C LEU A 254 2.84 -10.10 -0.24
N PRO A 255 3.09 -11.21 -0.96
CA PRO A 255 4.30 -12.00 -0.76
C PRO A 255 5.57 -11.22 -1.09
N VAL A 256 6.63 -11.46 -0.33
CA VAL A 256 7.92 -10.76 -0.49
C VAL A 256 8.59 -11.02 -1.84
N GLU A 257 8.28 -12.17 -2.45
CA GLU A 257 8.78 -12.57 -3.76
C GLU A 257 8.28 -11.62 -4.86
N LYS A 258 7.07 -11.04 -4.71
CA LYS A 258 6.53 -10.03 -5.63
C LYS A 258 7.20 -8.67 -5.48
N LEU A 259 7.89 -8.43 -4.36
CA LEU A 259 8.69 -7.23 -4.14
C LEU A 259 10.13 -7.36 -4.65
N GLY A 260 10.53 -8.56 -5.11
CA GLY A 260 11.88 -8.81 -5.61
C GLY A 260 12.95 -8.82 -4.52
N LEU A 261 12.57 -8.92 -3.23
CA LEU A 261 13.49 -8.78 -2.11
C LEU A 261 14.30 -10.05 -1.79
N GLU A 262 13.92 -11.23 -2.27
CA GLU A 262 14.76 -12.44 -2.22
C GLU A 262 14.42 -13.35 -3.41
N ASN A 263 15.42 -13.80 -4.18
CA ASN A 263 15.30 -14.86 -5.17
C ASN A 263 16.67 -15.55 -5.35
N VAL A 264 17.22 -16.15 -4.29
CA VAL A 264 18.43 -16.95 -4.47
C VAL A 264 18.09 -18.40 -4.85
N HIS A 265 16.93 -18.96 -4.45
CA HIS A 265 16.59 -20.40 -4.63
C HIS A 265 15.13 -20.69 -5.06
N SER A 266 14.38 -19.71 -5.56
CA SER A 266 12.99 -19.89 -5.98
C SER A 266 12.91 -20.69 -7.28
N ASN A 267 12.43 -21.93 -7.18
CA ASN A 267 12.07 -22.73 -8.35
C ASN A 267 10.72 -22.25 -8.91
N ALA A 268 10.46 -22.46 -10.21
CA ALA A 268 9.20 -22.06 -10.88
C ALA A 268 7.94 -22.48 -10.08
N LEU A 269 7.92 -23.75 -9.62
CA LEU A 269 6.86 -24.30 -8.76
C LEU A 269 6.59 -23.52 -7.46
N GLN A 270 7.60 -22.88 -6.88
CA GLN A 270 7.42 -22.05 -5.69
C GLN A 270 6.83 -20.69 -6.06
N SER A 271 7.28 -20.09 -7.17
CA SER A 271 6.71 -18.85 -7.71
C SER A 271 5.22 -18.98 -8.03
N ASP A 272 4.81 -20.12 -8.58
CA ASP A 272 3.42 -20.37 -8.98
C ASP A 272 2.52 -20.60 -7.76
N LYS A 273 3.01 -21.34 -6.75
CA LYS A 273 2.32 -21.49 -5.46
C LYS A 273 2.16 -20.15 -4.75
N THR A 274 3.20 -19.32 -4.74
CA THR A 274 3.16 -17.98 -4.14
C THR A 274 2.18 -17.06 -4.87
N SER A 275 2.19 -17.07 -6.20
CA SER A 275 1.25 -16.28 -7.01
C SER A 275 -0.20 -16.74 -6.82
N SER A 276 -0.44 -18.05 -6.73
CA SER A 276 -1.76 -18.62 -6.44
C SER A 276 -2.25 -18.28 -5.03
N SER A 277 -1.36 -18.32 -4.03
CA SER A 277 -1.67 -17.92 -2.66
C SER A 277 -2.00 -16.44 -2.56
N TYR A 278 -1.28 -15.59 -3.28
CA TYR A 278 -1.57 -14.15 -3.37
C TYR A 278 -2.93 -13.87 -3.99
N LEU A 279 -3.24 -14.54 -5.10
CA LEU A 279 -4.54 -14.40 -5.76
C LEU A 279 -5.68 -14.79 -4.83
N ARG A 280 -5.59 -15.99 -4.21
CA ARG A 280 -6.65 -16.50 -3.33
C ARG A 280 -6.75 -15.78 -1.98
N GLY A 281 -5.63 -15.36 -1.41
CA GLY A 281 -5.56 -14.81 -0.06
C GLY A 281 -5.68 -13.29 0.03
N THR A 282 -5.42 -12.56 -1.05
CA THR A 282 -5.40 -11.09 -1.03
C THR A 282 -6.31 -10.52 -2.12
N LEU A 283 -6.05 -10.86 -3.38
CA LEU A 283 -6.80 -10.28 -4.49
C LEU A 283 -8.27 -10.72 -4.50
N GLN A 284 -8.55 -11.97 -4.17
CA GLN A 284 -9.92 -12.47 -4.10
C GLN A 284 -10.77 -11.66 -3.11
N HIS A 285 -10.23 -11.32 -1.94
CA HIS A 285 -10.95 -10.49 -0.97
C HIS A 285 -11.25 -9.09 -1.50
N ILE A 286 -10.29 -8.47 -2.21
CA ILE A 286 -10.52 -7.17 -2.87
C ILE A 286 -11.60 -7.29 -3.96
N PHE A 287 -11.55 -8.36 -4.76
CA PHE A 287 -12.57 -8.62 -5.78
C PHE A 287 -13.95 -8.79 -5.17
N ASP A 288 -14.07 -9.58 -4.09
CA ASP A 288 -15.34 -9.83 -3.41
C ASP A 288 -15.93 -8.54 -2.80
N CYS A 289 -15.09 -7.67 -2.21
CA CYS A 289 -15.54 -6.36 -1.72
C CYS A 289 -16.10 -5.49 -2.85
N ILE A 290 -15.42 -5.46 -4.00
CA ILE A 290 -15.85 -4.65 -5.15
C ILE A 290 -17.12 -5.24 -5.77
N THR A 291 -17.17 -6.55 -6.00
CA THR A 291 -18.34 -7.20 -6.62
C THR A 291 -19.57 -7.17 -5.73
N SER A 292 -19.42 -7.31 -4.41
CA SER A 292 -20.54 -7.21 -3.46
C SER A 292 -21.21 -5.83 -3.53
N GLU A 293 -20.43 -4.76 -3.45
CA GLU A 293 -20.93 -3.38 -3.51
C GLU A 293 -21.59 -3.08 -4.87
N LEU A 294 -20.97 -3.54 -5.97
CA LEU A 294 -21.54 -3.39 -7.31
C LEU A 294 -22.85 -4.18 -7.46
N THR A 295 -22.92 -5.39 -6.93
CA THR A 295 -24.12 -6.25 -6.98
C THR A 295 -25.27 -5.61 -6.22
N GLU A 296 -25.00 -5.10 -5.01
CA GLU A 296 -26.01 -4.48 -4.14
C GLU A 296 -26.58 -3.19 -4.75
N LYS A 297 -25.72 -2.28 -5.24
CA LYS A 297 -26.16 -0.95 -5.70
C LYS A 297 -26.58 -0.89 -7.16
N LEU A 298 -26.01 -1.74 -8.03
CA LEU A 298 -26.37 -1.75 -9.45
C LEU A 298 -27.45 -2.78 -9.80
N GLY A 299 -27.80 -3.67 -8.86
CA GLY A 299 -28.90 -4.63 -9.02
C GLY A 299 -28.69 -5.71 -10.09
N ASN A 300 -27.48 -5.79 -10.66
CA ASN A 300 -27.10 -6.81 -11.63
C ASN A 300 -26.52 -8.04 -10.91
N LYS A 301 -26.96 -9.24 -11.29
CA LYS A 301 -26.85 -10.43 -10.45
C LYS A 301 -25.52 -11.18 -10.52
N ASN A 302 -24.65 -10.90 -11.48
CA ASN A 302 -23.39 -11.63 -11.62
C ASN A 302 -22.24 -10.69 -12.01
N PHE A 303 -21.57 -10.08 -11.01
CA PHE A 303 -20.27 -9.45 -11.23
C PHE A 303 -19.17 -10.46 -10.90
N SER A 304 -18.29 -10.74 -11.86
CA SER A 304 -17.11 -11.60 -11.63
C SER A 304 -15.87 -11.01 -12.29
N PHE A 305 -14.74 -11.09 -11.60
CA PHE A 305 -13.47 -10.69 -12.18
C PHE A 305 -12.84 -11.85 -12.97
N ASP A 306 -12.37 -11.55 -14.16
CA ASP A 306 -11.55 -12.46 -14.96
C ASP A 306 -10.10 -12.41 -14.47
N THR A 307 -9.70 -13.45 -13.73
CA THR A 307 -8.36 -13.59 -13.14
C THR A 307 -7.39 -14.37 -14.02
N SER A 308 -7.78 -14.71 -15.26
CA SER A 308 -6.93 -15.45 -16.20
C SER A 308 -5.59 -14.75 -16.45
N ALA A 309 -5.58 -13.41 -16.52
CA ALA A 309 -4.36 -12.63 -16.68
C ALA A 309 -3.35 -12.81 -15.53
N LEU A 310 -3.84 -13.03 -14.31
CA LEU A 310 -3.00 -13.22 -13.12
C LEU A 310 -2.59 -14.67 -12.92
N THR A 311 -3.37 -15.60 -13.46
CA THR A 311 -3.13 -17.05 -13.42
C THR A 311 -2.48 -17.47 -14.71
N SER A 312 -1.30 -16.91 -15.00
CA SER A 312 -0.47 -17.40 -16.10
C SER A 312 0.19 -18.70 -15.64
N VAL A 313 -0.52 -19.82 -15.77
CA VAL A 313 0.09 -21.14 -15.66
C VAL A 313 1.08 -21.27 -16.82
N ASP A 314 2.29 -21.78 -16.56
CA ASP A 314 3.25 -22.06 -17.63
C ASP A 314 2.53 -22.92 -18.70
N PRO A 315 2.57 -22.55 -19.99
CA PRO A 315 1.95 -23.35 -21.05
C PRO A 315 2.36 -24.83 -21.00
N LYS A 316 3.52 -25.17 -20.43
CA LYS A 316 3.92 -26.55 -20.17
C LYS A 316 3.07 -27.24 -19.11
N GLU A 317 2.85 -26.59 -17.96
CA GLU A 317 2.02 -27.15 -16.88
C GLU A 317 0.54 -27.26 -17.29
N MET A 318 0.02 -26.30 -18.05
CA MET A 318 -1.34 -26.41 -18.60
C MET A 318 -1.47 -27.60 -19.56
N LEU A 319 -0.44 -27.84 -20.38
CA LEU A 319 -0.41 -28.96 -21.31
C LEU A 319 -0.29 -30.30 -20.58
N GLU A 320 0.55 -30.40 -19.55
CA GLU A 320 0.66 -31.60 -18.71
C GLU A 320 -0.65 -31.89 -17.97
N GLN A 321 -1.28 -30.89 -17.33
CA GLN A 321 -2.57 -31.05 -16.66
C GLN A 321 -3.69 -31.47 -17.61
N ALA A 322 -3.73 -30.88 -18.82
CA ALA A 322 -4.71 -31.24 -19.84
C ALA A 322 -4.49 -32.66 -20.38
N ILE A 323 -3.23 -33.09 -20.57
CA ILE A 323 -2.88 -34.46 -20.96
C ILE A 323 -3.26 -35.45 -19.86
N ASP A 324 -2.94 -35.15 -18.60
CA ASP A 324 -3.27 -36.00 -17.46
C ASP A 324 -4.78 -36.12 -17.25
N ALA A 325 -5.52 -35.01 -17.36
CA ALA A 325 -6.97 -35.02 -17.24
C ALA A 325 -7.64 -35.81 -18.40
N TYR A 326 -7.10 -35.72 -19.62
CA TYR A 326 -7.55 -36.52 -20.76
C TYR A 326 -7.22 -38.02 -20.57
N ASN A 327 -6.01 -38.35 -20.15
CA ASN A 327 -5.58 -39.73 -19.90
C ASN A 327 -6.38 -40.39 -18.75
N ASN A 328 -6.76 -39.60 -17.75
CA ASN A 328 -7.61 -40.04 -16.63
C ASN A 328 -9.11 -40.08 -16.99
N GLY A 329 -9.49 -39.68 -18.20
CA GLY A 329 -10.88 -39.73 -18.70
C GLY A 329 -11.81 -38.69 -18.07
N LEU A 330 -11.27 -37.64 -17.44
CA LEU A 330 -12.06 -36.58 -16.79
C LEU A 330 -12.58 -35.53 -17.80
N ILE A 331 -11.86 -35.32 -18.90
CA ILE A 331 -12.18 -34.33 -19.93
C ILE A 331 -12.06 -34.93 -21.33
N THR A 332 -12.86 -34.44 -22.25
CA THR A 332 -12.78 -34.79 -23.67
C THR A 332 -11.60 -34.08 -24.34
N LYS A 333 -11.18 -34.59 -25.51
CA LYS A 333 -10.09 -34.00 -26.30
C LYS A 333 -10.34 -32.52 -26.65
N ASP A 334 -11.60 -32.15 -26.86
CA ASP A 334 -11.97 -30.78 -27.22
C ASP A 334 -11.99 -29.85 -25.99
N GLU A 335 -12.42 -30.34 -24.83
CA GLU A 335 -12.31 -29.61 -23.55
C GLU A 335 -10.85 -29.40 -23.13
N ALA A 336 -9.99 -30.42 -23.33
CA ALA A 336 -8.56 -30.30 -23.09
C ALA A 336 -7.89 -29.26 -24.01
N ARG A 337 -8.34 -29.15 -25.26
CA ARG A 337 -7.83 -28.13 -26.20
C ARG A 337 -8.34 -26.74 -25.88
N GLN A 338 -9.60 -26.61 -25.47
CA GLN A 338 -10.15 -25.35 -24.98
C GLN A 338 -9.40 -24.83 -23.75
N MET A 339 -9.01 -25.71 -22.82
CA MET A 339 -8.18 -25.31 -21.66
C MET A 339 -6.84 -24.69 -22.07
N ILE A 340 -6.24 -25.12 -23.18
CA ILE A 340 -4.95 -24.61 -23.69
C ILE A 340 -5.17 -23.47 -24.72
N ASN A 341 -6.39 -22.94 -24.86
CA ASN A 341 -6.74 -21.95 -25.89
C ASN A 341 -6.47 -22.43 -27.34
N LEU A 342 -6.61 -23.73 -27.61
CA LEU A 342 -6.52 -24.31 -28.94
C LEU A 342 -7.91 -24.65 -29.48
N ASP A 343 -8.12 -24.47 -30.79
CA ASP A 343 -9.40 -24.80 -31.43
C ASP A 343 -9.72 -26.30 -31.28
N PRO A 344 -10.99 -26.67 -31.00
CA PRO A 344 -11.44 -28.05 -30.93
C PRO A 344 -11.20 -28.77 -32.26
N VAL A 345 -10.83 -30.06 -32.20
CA VAL A 345 -10.62 -30.86 -33.42
C VAL A 345 -11.92 -31.56 -33.76
N GLY A 346 -12.89 -30.78 -34.23
CA GLY A 346 -14.24 -31.30 -34.38
C GLY A 346 -15.28 -30.41 -35.05
N ASN A 347 -14.91 -29.48 -35.94
CA ASN A 347 -15.78 -29.11 -37.07
C ASN A 347 -15.04 -28.33 -38.15
N LYS A 348 -14.51 -29.04 -39.16
CA LYS A 348 -14.03 -28.47 -40.43
C LYS A 348 -14.99 -28.73 -41.61
N TYR A 349 -16.24 -29.10 -41.34
CA TYR A 349 -17.32 -29.23 -42.32
C TYR A 349 -18.59 -28.73 -41.62
N PHE A 350 -19.03 -27.48 -41.75
CA PHE A 350 -19.73 -26.93 -42.90
C PHE A 350 -19.43 -25.42 -43.00
N LYS A 351 -18.81 -25.02 -44.12
CA LYS A 351 -19.10 -23.72 -44.73
C LYS A 351 -20.19 -23.97 -45.76
N GLU A 352 -21.41 -23.56 -45.47
CA GLU A 352 -22.37 -23.05 -46.45
C GLU A 352 -23.04 -21.80 -45.88
#